data_AF-A0A9X7JWA0-F1
#
_entry.id   AF-A0A9X7JWA0-F1
#
_cell.length_a   1.000
_cell.length_b   1.000
_cell.length_c   1.000
_cell.angle_alpha   90.00
_cell.angle_beta   90.00
_cell.angle_gamma   90.00
#
_symmetry.space_group_name_H-M   'P 1'
#
loop_
_entity.id
_entity.type
_entity.pdbx_description
1 polymer ?
#
loop_
_entity_poly.entity_id
_entity_poly.type
_entity_poly.pdbx_seq_one_letter_code
_entity_poly.pdbx_strand_id
1 'polypeptide(L)' 'MAGKITIPYSSDRFDQWRLSQAGGQITFNKSGRPVFQFQNAQQYHKYLELNAQRQNFRRGMS' A
#
# COMPACT_ATOMS: atom_id res chain seq x y z
N MET A 1 6.36 17.28 -11.66
CA MET A 1 5.24 16.71 -10.88
C MET A 1 5.50 15.22 -10.72
N ALA A 2 5.68 14.72 -9.51
CA ALA A 2 5.85 13.27 -9.30
C ALA A 2 4.53 12.57 -9.67
N GLY A 3 4.60 11.59 -10.57
CA GLY A 3 3.42 10.86 -11.04
C GLY A 3 2.77 10.03 -9.94
N LYS A 4 1.50 9.69 -10.12
CA LYS A 4 0.78 8.75 -9.26
C LYS A 4 1.47 7.39 -9.30
N ILE A 5 1.58 6.72 -8.16
CA ILE A 5 2.17 5.39 -8.05
C ILE A 5 1.03 4.37 -7.97
N THR A 6 1.14 3.27 -8.70
CA THR A 6 0.18 2.17 -8.62
C THR A 6 0.89 0.85 -8.34
N ILE A 7 0.25 0.01 -7.53
CA ILE A 7 0.67 -1.38 -7.29
C ILE A 7 -0.53 -2.31 -7.47
N PRO A 8 -0.30 -3.61 -7.70
CA PRO A 8 -1.40 -4.58 -7.78
C PRO A 8 -2.30 -4.51 -6.54
N TYR A 9 -3.61 -4.68 -6.76
CA TYR A 9 -4.55 -4.85 -5.67
C TYR A 9 -4.20 -6.08 -4.83
N SER A 10 -4.37 -5.97 -3.51
CA SER A 10 -4.28 -7.07 -2.56
C SER A 10 -5.59 -7.22 -1.81
N SER A 11 -6.10 -8.45 -1.71
CA SER A 11 -7.28 -8.79 -0.90
C SER A 11 -6.93 -9.02 0.58
N ASP A 12 -5.65 -9.07 0.95
CA ASP A 12 -5.22 -9.23 2.33
C ASP A 12 -5.70 -8.05 3.19
N ARG A 13 -6.30 -8.36 4.35
CA ARG A 13 -6.90 -7.34 5.23
C ARG A 13 -5.86 -6.37 5.77
N PHE A 14 -4.64 -6.84 6.06
CA PHE A 14 -3.57 -5.98 6.54
C PHE A 14 -3.07 -5.06 5.43
N ASP A 15 -2.97 -5.55 4.19
CA ASP A 15 -2.61 -4.71 3.04
C ASP A 15 -3.65 -3.63 2.77
N GLN A 16 -4.94 -3.96 2.87
CA GLN A 16 -6.03 -2.97 2.76
C GLN A 16 -6.01 -1.96 3.91
N TRP A 17 -5.73 -2.40 5.14
CA TRP A 17 -5.54 -1.50 6.27
C TRP A 17 -4.36 -0.55 6.06
N ARG A 18 -3.20 -1.06 5.60
CA ARG A 18 -2.02 -0.23 5.28
C ARG A 18 -2.33 0.80 4.19
N LEU A 19 -3.10 0.42 3.18
CA LEU A 19 -3.55 1.35 2.13
C LEU A 19 -4.32 2.53 2.72
N SER A 20 -5.30 2.23 3.60
CA SER A 20 -6.08 3.26 4.29
C SER A 20 -5.21 4.17 5.15
N GLN A 21 -4.28 3.60 5.94
CA GLN A 21 -3.36 4.39 6.76
C GLN A 21 -2.42 5.27 5.93
N ALA A 22 -2.01 4.81 4.76
CA ALA A 22 -1.18 5.54 3.82
C ALA A 22 -1.92 6.66 3.07
N GLY A 23 -3.26 6.74 3.17
CA GLY A 23 -4.07 7.66 2.37
C GLY A 23 -4.12 7.27 0.88
N GLY A 24 -3.85 6.01 0.55
CA GLY A 24 -4.03 5.47 -0.79
C GLY A 24 -5.47 5.06 -1.03
N GLN A 25 -5.79 4.77 -2.29
CA GLN A 25 -7.14 4.42 -2.72
C GLN A 25 -7.14 3.23 -3.67
N ILE A 26 -8.28 2.53 -3.76
CA ILE A 26 -8.50 1.51 -4.79
C ILE A 26 -9.05 2.20 -6.03
N THR A 27 -8.44 1.97 -7.17
CA THR A 27 -8.91 2.43 -8.48
C THR A 27 -8.79 1.31 -9.51
N PHE A 28 -9.14 1.58 -10.76
CA PHE A 28 -9.03 0.63 -11.85
C PHE A 28 -8.00 1.12 -12.87
N ASN A 29 -7.14 0.21 -13.33
CA ASN A 29 -6.21 0.52 -14.42
C ASN A 29 -6.94 0.56 -15.78
N LYS A 30 -6.22 0.87 -16.86
CA LYS A 30 -6.78 0.95 -18.23
C LYS A 30 -7.41 -0.36 -18.72
N SER A 31 -7.07 -1.50 -18.10
CA SER A 31 -7.63 -2.82 -18.42
C SER A 31 -8.79 -3.21 -17.50
N GLY A 32 -9.30 -2.29 -16.66
CA GLY A 32 -10.39 -2.54 -15.72
C GLY A 32 -10.00 -3.40 -14.52
N ARG A 33 -8.69 -3.60 -14.25
CA ARG A 33 -8.24 -4.38 -13.09
C ARG A 33 -8.05 -3.45 -11.88
N PRO A 34 -8.48 -3.88 -10.67
CA PRO A 34 -8.29 -3.07 -9.47
C PRO A 34 -6.79 -2.94 -9.15
N VAL A 35 -6.40 -1.75 -8.71
CA VAL A 35 -5.05 -1.42 -8.27
C VAL A 35 -5.11 -0.52 -7.04
N PHE A 36 -4.08 -0.58 -6.21
CA PHE A 36 -3.86 0.43 -5.19
C PHE A 36 -3.17 1.63 -5.86
N GLN A 37 -3.63 2.83 -5.58
CA GLN A 37 -3.08 4.07 -6.09
C GLN A 37 -2.67 5.01 -4.95
N PHE A 38 -1.50 5.61 -5.10
CA PHE A 38 -0.93 6.62 -4.23
C PHE A 38 -0.73 7.91 -5.03
N GLN A 39 -1.07 9.06 -4.43
CA GLN A 39 -0.95 10.36 -5.09
C GLN A 39 0.50 10.86 -5.14
N ASN A 40 1.35 10.40 -4.21
CA ASN A 40 2.73 10.81 -4.11
C ASN A 40 3.60 9.72 -3.45
N ALA A 41 4.92 9.91 -3.49
CA ALA A 41 5.88 8.98 -2.91
C ALA A 41 5.75 8.84 -1.38
N GLN A 42 5.35 9.90 -0.67
CA GLN A 42 5.18 9.87 0.78
C GLN A 42 4.11 8.86 1.21
N GLN A 43 2.97 8.82 0.50
CA GLN A 43 1.94 7.82 0.75
C GLN A 43 2.44 6.40 0.50
N TYR A 44 3.17 6.17 -0.61
CA TYR A 44 3.72 4.87 -0.92
C TYR A 44 4.77 4.42 0.11
N HIS A 45 5.64 5.32 0.56
CA HIS A 45 6.63 5.01 1.60
C HIS A 45 5.96 4.64 2.93
N LYS A 46 4.94 5.39 3.37
CA LYS A 46 4.17 5.05 4.57
C LYS A 46 3.55 3.65 4.48
N TYR A 47 3.05 3.27 3.30
CA TYR A 47 2.55 1.91 3.06
C TYR A 47 3.62 0.84 3.28
N LEU A 48 4.86 1.08 2.80
CA LEU A 48 5.98 0.14 2.98
C LEU A 48 6.47 0.08 4.44
N GLU A 49 6.57 1.22 5.13
CA GLU A 49 6.99 1.31 6.53
C GLU A 49 6.11 0.48 7.46
N LEU A 50 4.78 0.55 7.28
CA LEU A 50 3.84 -0.24 8.07
C LEU A 50 4.05 -1.76 7.88
N ASN A 51 4.49 -2.20 6.69
CA ASN A 51 4.82 -3.61 6.47
C ASN A 51 6.11 -4.02 7.19
N ALA A 52 7.13 -3.16 7.14
CA ALA A 52 8.39 -3.39 7.84
C ALA A 52 8.17 -3.49 9.36
N GLN A 53 7.32 -2.63 9.94
CA GLN A 53 6.95 -2.69 11.36
C GLN A 53 6.32 -4.05 11.74
N ARG A 54 5.38 -4.56 10.92
CA ARG A 54 4.80 -5.90 11.14
C ARG A 54 5.85 -7.01 11.09
N GLN A 55 6.79 -6.95 10.13
CA GLN A 55 7.84 -7.95 10.00
C GLN A 55 8.80 -7.94 11.18
N ASN A 56 9.19 -6.75 11.64
CA ASN A 56 10.06 -6.59 12.81
C ASN A 56 9.39 -7.13 14.08
N PHE A 57 8.10 -6.82 14.29
CA PHE A 57 7.33 -7.38 15.40
C PHE A 57 7.29 -8.91 15.38
N ARG A 58 7.05 -9.52 14.21
CA ARG A 58 7.01 -10.98 14.07
C ARG A 58 8.37 -11.64 14.31
N ARG A 59 9.48 -10.99 13.91
CA ARG A 59 10.84 -11.49 14.10
C ARG A 59 11.29 -11.44 15.56
N GLY A 60 10.87 -10.44 16.34
CA GLY A 60 11.20 -10.33 17.77
C GLY A 60 10.44 -11.31 18.67
N MET A 61 9.49 -12.07 18.12
CA MET A 61 8.72 -13.12 18.81
C MET A 61 9.18 -14.54 18.45
N SER A 62 10.21 -14.71 17.60
CA SER A 62 10.79 -16.00 17.23
C SER A 62 11.99 -16.37 18.10
#